data_AF-A0A3L7VP01-F1
#
_entry.id   AF-A0A3L7VP01-F1
#
_cell.length_a   1.000
_cell.length_b   1.000
_cell.length_c   1.000
_cell.angle_alpha   90.00
_cell.angle_beta   90.00
_cell.angle_gamma   90.00
#
_symmetry.space_group_name_H-M   'P 1'
#
loop_
_entity.id
_entity.type
_entity.pdbx_description
1 polymer ?
#
loop_
_entity_poly.entity_id
_entity_poly.type
_entity_poly.pdbx_seq_one_letter_code
_entity_poly.pdbx_strand_id
1 'polypeptide(L)'
;KLMARVGEEFPLACPACGGDIRLIAFITDPGKIRKILTHLGEPFEPPPVLPARGPPTDWGELVQVHDDRLLPRLTSRSSAGRPLAKCH
;
A
#
# COMPACT_ATOMS: atom_id res chain seq x y z
N LYS A 1 -22.61 -5.67 -4.43
CA LYS A 1 -21.97 -4.67 -5.33
C LYS A 1 -20.42 -4.64 -5.23
N LEU A 2 -19.78 -5.71 -4.71
CA LEU A 2 -18.31 -5.81 -4.55
C LEU A 2 -17.60 -6.42 -5.77
N MET A 3 -18.20 -7.44 -6.41
CA MET A 3 -17.60 -8.17 -7.53
C MET A 3 -17.24 -7.28 -8.74
N ALA A 4 -17.96 -6.16 -8.93
CA ALA A 4 -17.69 -5.21 -10.01
C ALA A 4 -16.36 -4.48 -9.86
N ARG A 5 -15.96 -4.12 -8.63
CA ARG A 5 -14.69 -3.39 -8.39
C ARG A 5 -13.47 -4.28 -8.62
N VAL A 6 -13.55 -5.54 -8.17
CA VAL A 6 -12.46 -6.52 -8.34
C VAL A 6 -12.24 -6.85 -9.82
N GLY A 7 -13.31 -6.84 -10.63
CA GLY A 7 -13.20 -7.04 -12.08
C GLY A 7 -12.51 -5.88 -12.82
N GLU A 8 -12.65 -4.64 -12.34
CA GLU A 8 -11.99 -3.46 -12.94
C GLU A 8 -10.50 -3.37 -12.59
N GLU A 9 -10.10 -3.85 -11.41
CA GLU A 9 -8.72 -3.78 -10.91
C GLU A 9 -7.86 -5.00 -11.32
N PHE A 10 -8.45 -6.04 -11.91
CA PHE A 10 -7.72 -7.24 -12.30
C PHE A 10 -6.71 -6.92 -13.42
N PRO A 11 -5.41 -7.24 -13.25
CA PRO A 11 -4.41 -6.97 -14.28
C PRO A 11 -4.70 -7.80 -15.53
N LEU A 12 -5.13 -7.13 -16.60
CA LEU A 12 -5.40 -7.74 -17.90
C LEU A 12 -4.12 -8.05 -18.70
N ALA A 13 -2.95 -7.91 -18.07
CA ALA A 13 -1.65 -8.25 -18.63
C ALA A 13 -0.88 -9.16 -17.66
N CYS A 14 -0.21 -10.17 -18.21
CA CYS A 14 0.61 -11.09 -17.44
C CYS A 14 1.85 -10.37 -16.88
N PRO A 15 2.10 -10.40 -15.56
CA PRO A 15 3.27 -9.73 -14.99
C PRO A 15 4.61 -10.41 -15.37
N ALA A 16 4.58 -11.68 -15.81
CA ALA A 16 5.79 -12.42 -16.18
C ALA A 16 6.21 -12.23 -17.65
N CYS A 17 5.24 -12.10 -18.58
CA CYS A 17 5.52 -12.04 -20.02
C CYS A 17 4.82 -10.90 -20.78
N GLY A 18 3.94 -10.14 -20.13
CA GLY A 18 3.21 -9.02 -20.74
C GLY A 18 2.06 -9.42 -21.67
N GLY A 19 1.74 -10.71 -21.80
CA GLY A 19 0.63 -11.18 -22.64
C GLY A 19 -0.76 -10.85 -22.08
N ASP A 20 -1.77 -10.78 -22.94
CA ASP A 20 -3.15 -10.45 -22.55
C ASP A 20 -3.77 -11.54 -21.67
N ILE A 21 -4.44 -11.12 -20.61
CA ILE A 21 -5.23 -11.98 -19.71
C ILE A 21 -6.70 -11.54 -19.75
N ARG A 22 -7.61 -12.51 -19.73
CA ARG A 22 -9.07 -12.27 -19.73
C ARG A 22 -9.73 -12.96 -18.54
N LEU A 23 -10.61 -12.24 -17.85
CA LEU A 23 -11.47 -12.81 -16.82
C LEU A 23 -12.59 -13.62 -17.47
N ILE A 24 -12.63 -14.93 -17.23
CA ILE A 24 -13.60 -15.84 -17.87
C ILE A 24 -14.81 -16.20 -17.00
N ALA A 25 -14.66 -16.19 -15.67
CA ALA A 25 -15.73 -16.55 -14.74
C ALA A 25 -15.38 -16.15 -13.30
N PHE A 26 -16.42 -16.06 -12.46
CA PHE A 26 -16.30 -16.03 -11.01
C PHE A 26 -16.69 -17.39 -10.42
N ILE A 27 -15.89 -17.91 -9.49
CA ILE A 27 -16.22 -19.13 -8.73
C ILE A 27 -16.91 -18.69 -7.44
N THR A 28 -18.16 -19.09 -7.25
CA THR A 28 -18.97 -18.74 -6.06
C THR A 28 -19.22 -19.92 -5.12
N ASP A 29 -18.94 -21.15 -5.57
CA ASP A 29 -19.15 -22.36 -4.78
C ASP A 29 -18.08 -22.50 -3.68
N PRO A 30 -18.46 -22.47 -2.38
CA PRO A 30 -17.51 -22.52 -1.28
C PRO A 30 -16.72 -23.84 -1.24
N GLY A 31 -17.29 -24.95 -1.72
CA GLY A 31 -16.58 -26.23 -1.76
C GLY A 31 -15.38 -26.20 -2.71
N LYS A 32 -15.55 -25.61 -3.89
CA LYS A 32 -14.46 -25.41 -4.87
C LYS A 32 -13.43 -24.40 -4.38
N ILE A 33 -13.88 -23.29 -3.79
CA ILE A 33 -12.98 -22.27 -3.23
C ILE A 33 -12.06 -22.89 -2.18
N ARG A 34 -12.61 -23.64 -1.22
CA ARG A 34 -11.81 -24.33 -0.19
C ARG A 34 -10.79 -25.28 -0.80
N LYS A 35 -11.18 -26.12 -1.77
CA LYS A 35 -10.26 -27.05 -2.43
C LYS A 35 -9.09 -26.34 -3.11
N ILE A 36 -9.34 -25.24 -3.82
CA ILE A 36 -8.31 -24.44 -4.49
C ILE A 36 -7.37 -23.84 -3.45
N LEU A 37 -7.91 -23.16 -2.42
CA LEU A 37 -7.09 -22.51 -1.39
C LEU A 37 -6.25 -23.53 -0.59
N THR A 38 -6.82 -24.69 -0.25
CA THR A 38 -6.07 -25.79 0.38
C THR A 38 -4.92 -26.27 -0.50
N HIS A 39 -5.12 -26.37 -1.81
CA HIS A 39 -4.05 -26.80 -2.72
C HIS A 39 -2.91 -25.77 -2.82
N LEU A 40 -3.25 -24.48 -2.75
CA LEU A 40 -2.27 -23.39 -2.76
C LEU A 40 -1.58 -23.18 -1.40
N GLY A 41 -2.13 -23.77 -0.32
CA GLY A 41 -1.66 -23.53 1.04
C GLY A 41 -2.13 -22.19 1.63
N GLU A 42 -3.14 -21.57 1.02
CA GLU A 42 -3.67 -20.28 1.43
C GLU A 42 -4.76 -20.44 2.52
N PRO A 43 -4.84 -19.50 3.48
CA PRO A 43 -5.90 -19.52 4.47
C PRO A 43 -7.26 -19.24 3.80
N PHE A 44 -8.27 -20.04 4.16
CA PHE A 44 -9.65 -19.88 3.69
C PHE A 44 -10.62 -19.43 4.78
N GLU A 45 -10.12 -19.22 6.01
CA GLU A 45 -10.89 -18.66 7.12
C GLU A 45 -10.98 -17.13 6.92
N PRO A 46 -12.18 -16.52 7.04
CA PRO A 46 -12.30 -15.07 6.92
C PRO A 46 -11.47 -14.39 8.04
N PRO A 47 -10.79 -13.27 7.75
CA PRO A 47 -10.12 -12.51 8.79
C PRO A 47 -11.13 -12.04 9.83
N PRO A 48 -10.75 -11.95 11.11
CA PRO A 48 -11.62 -11.46 12.16
C PRO A 48 -12.10 -10.05 11.79
N VAL A 49 -13.41 -9.84 11.92
CA VAL A 49 -14.01 -8.54 11.62
C VAL A 49 -13.61 -7.56 12.72
N LEU A 50 -12.76 -6.60 12.37
CA LEU A 50 -12.42 -5.49 13.25
C LEU A 50 -13.49 -4.39 13.13
N PRO A 51 -13.76 -3.62 14.20
CA PRO A 51 -14.65 -2.46 14.10
C PRO A 51 -14.16 -1.53 12.98
N ALA A 52 -15.11 -0.86 12.33
CA ALA A 52 -14.78 0.15 11.32
C ALA A 52 -13.74 1.11 11.91
N ARG A 53 -12.72 1.46 11.12
CA ARG A 53 -11.74 2.46 11.53
C ARG A 53 -12.49 3.69 12.03
N GLY A 54 -12.01 4.28 13.12
CA GLY A 54 -12.54 5.54 13.61
C GLY A 54 -12.52 6.62 12.53
N PRO A 55 -13.15 7.79 12.78
CA PRO A 55 -13.11 8.91 11.86
C PRO A 55 -11.69 9.16 11.33
N PRO A 56 -11.52 9.59 10.06
CA PRO A 56 -10.20 9.92 9.53
C PRO A 56 -9.49 10.87 10.50
N THR A 57 -8.29 10.48 10.94
CA THR A 57 -7.45 11.38 11.72
C THR A 57 -7.08 12.57 10.84
N ASP A 58 -7.36 13.79 11.32
CA ASP A 58 -6.83 14.98 10.69
C ASP A 58 -5.31 15.01 10.92
N TRP A 59 -4.56 14.68 9.87
CA TRP A 59 -3.10 14.71 9.89
C TRP A 59 -2.53 16.13 10.02
N GLY A 60 -3.36 17.17 9.85
CA GLY A 60 -2.97 18.57 10.09
C GLY A 60 -2.71 18.90 11.56
N GLU A 61 -3.34 18.17 12.49
CA GLU A 61 -3.24 18.45 13.94
C GLU A 61 -2.07 17.71 14.60
N LEU A 62 -1.67 16.54 14.06
CA LEU A 62 -0.54 15.75 14.57
C LEU A 62 0.85 16.34 14.28
N VAL A 63 0.94 17.35 13.40
CA VAL A 63 2.23 17.98 13.02
C VAL A 63 2.63 19.13 13.97
N GLN A 64 1.80 19.49 14.96
CA GLN A 64 2.06 20.68 15.80
C GLN A 64 2.94 20.43 17.05
N VAL A 65 3.51 19.23 17.27
CA VAL A 65 4.27 18.92 18.53
C VAL A 65 5.80 18.97 18.37
N HIS A 66 6.34 19.59 17.31
CA HIS A 66 7.73 20.08 17.35
C HIS A 66 7.73 21.59 17.14
N ASP A 67 7.46 22.33 18.22
CA ASP A 67 7.76 23.76 18.27
C ASP A 67 9.29 23.91 18.39
N ASP A 68 9.94 24.26 17.27
CA ASP A 68 11.37 24.55 17.15
C ASP A 68 11.82 25.82 17.94
N ARG A 69 11.01 26.42 18.83
CA ARG A 69 11.42 27.67 19.51
C ARG A 69 12.45 27.52 20.62
N LEU A 70 13.01 26.32 20.84
CA LEU A 70 14.07 26.12 21.83
C LEU A 70 15.47 25.91 21.26
N LEU A 71 15.69 26.07 19.96
CA LEU A 71 17.07 26.09 19.43
C LEU A 71 17.66 27.51 19.54
N PRO A 72 18.67 27.76 20.41
CA PRO A 72 19.36 29.04 20.44
C PRO A 72 20.01 29.27 19.07
N ARG A 73 19.82 30.49 18.53
CA ARG A 73 20.41 30.94 17.26
C ARG A 73 21.91 30.63 17.23
N LEU A 74 22.28 29.53 16.58
CA LEU A 74 23.66 29.28 16.19
C LEU A 74 23.97 30.29 15.09
N THR A 75 24.80 31.25 15.45
CA THR A 75 25.27 32.31 14.58
C THR A 75 25.88 31.72 13.30
N SER A 76 25.55 32.35 12.18
CA SER A 76 26.06 32.08 10.85
C SER A 76 27.56 31.75 10.88
N ARG A 77 27.92 30.51 10.56
CA ARG A 77 29.28 30.17 10.19
C ARG A 77 29.28 29.85 8.70
N SER A 78 29.70 30.83 7.92
CA SER A 78 30.08 30.66 6.52
C SER A 78 30.98 29.44 6.39
N SER A 79 30.57 28.46 5.59
CA SER A 79 31.48 27.41 5.11
C SER A 79 31.40 27.40 3.60
N ALA A 80 32.57 27.65 3.01
CA ALA A 80 32.81 27.69 1.59
C ALA A 80 32.32 26.40 0.90
N GLY A 81 31.87 26.55 -0.35
CA GLY A 81 31.37 25.45 -1.17
C GLY A 81 32.36 24.29 -1.30
N ARG A 82 31.85 23.08 -1.13
CA ARG A 82 32.53 21.85 -1.54
C ARG A 82 32.24 21.59 -3.02
N PRO A 83 33.24 21.23 -3.85
CA PRO A 83 32.97 20.86 -5.24
C PRO A 83 32.30 19.48 -5.30
N LEU A 84 31.33 19.38 -6.21
CA LEU A 84 30.57 18.17 -6.50
C LEU A 84 31.50 17.12 -7.12
N ALA A 85 31.69 15.98 -6.44
CA ALA A 85 32.40 14.84 -7.02
C ALA A 85 31.54 14.23 -8.14
N LYS A 86 32.13 14.06 -9.32
CA LYS A 86 31.51 13.38 -10.46
C LYS A 86 31.62 11.87 -10.24
N CYS A 87 30.49 11.17 -10.21
CA CYS A 87 30.46 9.72 -10.24
C CYS A 87 30.86 9.22 -11.63
N HIS A 88 31.61 8.12 -11.64
CA HIS A 88 32.24 7.50 -12.81
C HIS A 88 31.33 6.49 -13.50
#